data_AF-A0A972C3F3-F1
#
_entry.id   AF-A0A972C3F3-F1
#
_cell.length_a   1.000
_cell.length_b   1.000
_cell.length_c   1.000
_cell.angle_alpha   90.00
_cell.angle_beta   90.00
_cell.angle_gamma   90.00
#
_symmetry.space_group_name_H-M   'P 1'
#
loop_
_entity.id
_entity.type
_entity.pdbx_description
1 polymer ?
#
loop_
_entity_poly.entity_id
_entity_poly.type
_entity_poly.pdbx_seq_one_letter_code
_entity_poly.pdbx_strand_id
1 'polypeptide(L)'
;MGLYIGLGLVLLAVFGSYRWLLTRNTAPLPRAGMQAEIYPAGDGWIIRRAAQNPLASVVVMHGFLENPLYFNRYYQDPRIELIMISSTGYQLPIASDQYPPVPWVCASQQPTGTIAADAQLINLALEHLVSSNNLRVHGHSRGGAVTLEAARQRPDLFNSAEVILEAPVLPQGRPWRPQPGIVRWLLPLVHLLWQRKPEAALASPLWGPMGSHKRELIL
;
A
#
# COMPACT_ATOMS: atom_id res chain seq x y z
N MET A 1 -16.04 -11.80 44.69
CA MET A 1 -14.75 -12.26 44.13
C MET A 1 -14.91 -12.92 42.76
N GLY A 2 -15.81 -13.89 42.58
CA GLY A 2 -16.01 -14.59 41.29
C GLY A 2 -16.41 -13.69 40.10
N LEU A 3 -17.24 -12.67 40.30
CA LEU A 3 -17.64 -11.74 39.23
C LEU A 3 -16.45 -10.94 38.67
N TYR A 4 -15.55 -10.47 39.53
CA TYR A 4 -14.37 -9.71 39.11
C TYR A 4 -13.34 -10.59 38.39
N ILE A 5 -13.19 -11.84 38.82
CA ILE A 5 -12.34 -12.82 38.13
C ILE A 5 -12.92 -13.15 36.75
N GLY A 6 -14.23 -13.37 36.66
CA GLY A 6 -14.92 -13.61 35.38
C GLY A 6 -14.76 -12.44 34.40
N LEU A 7 -14.98 -11.21 34.87
CA LEU A 7 -14.78 -10.01 34.05
C LEU A 7 -13.32 -9.86 33.60
N GLY A 8 -12.35 -10.11 34.49
CA GLY A 8 -10.92 -10.06 34.16
C GLY A 8 -10.54 -11.04 33.06
N LEU A 9 -11.04 -12.28 33.11
CA LEU A 9 -10.80 -13.29 32.08
C LEU A 9 -11.41 -12.90 30.74
N VAL A 10 -12.61 -12.32 30.72
CA VAL A 10 -13.25 -11.82 29.49
C VAL A 10 -12.41 -10.71 28.87
N LEU A 11 -11.97 -9.71 29.65
CA LEU A 11 -11.14 -8.62 29.14
C LEU A 11 -9.80 -9.12 28.58
N LEU A 12 -9.18 -10.08 29.26
CA LEU A 12 -7.93 -10.69 28.81
C LEU A 12 -8.12 -11.47 27.51
N ALA A 13 -9.20 -12.24 27.39
CA ALA A 13 -9.54 -12.97 26.16
C ALA A 13 -9.82 -12.02 24.98
N VAL A 14 -10.54 -10.93 25.23
CA VAL A 14 -10.83 -9.89 24.22
C VAL A 14 -9.55 -9.21 23.77
N PHE A 15 -8.71 -8.76 24.70
CA PHE A 15 -7.43 -8.13 24.38
C PHE A 15 -6.47 -9.09 23.65
N GLY A 16 -6.36 -10.34 24.13
CA GLY A 16 -5.55 -11.37 23.50
C GLY A 16 -5.99 -11.65 22.06
N SER A 17 -7.29 -11.78 21.83
CA SER A 17 -7.88 -11.99 20.51
C SER A 17 -7.65 -10.79 19.59
N TYR A 18 -7.80 -9.57 20.11
CA TYR A 18 -7.51 -8.34 19.37
C TYR A 18 -6.04 -8.25 18.95
N ARG A 19 -5.11 -8.53 19.87
CA ARG A 19 -3.67 -8.56 19.58
C ARG A 19 -3.33 -9.63 18.56
N TRP A 20 -3.89 -10.82 18.69
CA TRP A 20 -3.72 -11.91 17.71
C TRP A 20 -4.21 -11.49 16.31
N LEU A 21 -5.36 -10.82 16.20
CA LEU A 21 -5.85 -10.32 14.91
C LEU A 21 -4.92 -9.30 14.25
N LEU A 22 -4.23 -8.48 15.05
CA LEU A 22 -3.29 -7.48 14.53
C LEU A 22 -1.96 -8.07 14.06
N THR A 23 -1.53 -9.20 14.61
CA THR A 23 -0.19 -9.74 14.37
C THR A 23 -0.18 -11.10 13.68
N ARG A 24 -1.34 -11.71 13.44
CA ARG A 24 -1.41 -13.01 12.77
C ARG A 24 -0.93 -12.89 11.33
N ASN A 25 -0.20 -13.91 10.88
CA ASN A 25 0.08 -14.08 9.45
C ASN A 25 -1.22 -14.38 8.71
N THR A 26 -1.34 -13.82 7.52
CA THR A 26 -2.45 -14.09 6.59
C THR A 26 -1.98 -15.09 5.54
N ALA A 27 -2.91 -15.90 5.02
CA ALA A 27 -2.60 -16.82 3.94
C ALA A 27 -2.10 -16.03 2.70
N PRO A 28 -1.16 -16.58 1.93
CA PRO A 28 -0.73 -15.96 0.68
C PRO A 28 -1.92 -15.72 -0.26
N LEU A 29 -2.03 -14.51 -0.79
CA LEU A 29 -2.99 -14.21 -1.86
C LEU A 29 -2.50 -14.76 -3.21
N PRO A 30 -3.42 -15.09 -4.14
CA PRO A 30 -3.05 -15.38 -5.52
C PRO A 30 -2.17 -14.27 -6.10
N ARG A 31 -1.12 -14.66 -6.82
CA ARG A 31 -0.19 -13.73 -7.44
C ARG A 31 -0.44 -13.65 -8.94
N ALA A 32 -0.51 -12.45 -9.48
CA ALA A 32 -0.60 -12.24 -10.91
C ALA A 32 0.75 -12.52 -11.58
N GLY A 33 0.75 -13.21 -12.72
CA GLY A 33 1.95 -13.34 -13.55
C GLY A 33 2.28 -11.99 -14.19
N MET A 34 3.48 -11.48 -13.96
CA MET A 34 3.94 -10.22 -14.55
C MET A 34 5.45 -10.27 -14.77
N GLN A 35 5.90 -9.84 -15.95
CA GLN A 35 7.31 -9.57 -16.20
C GLN A 35 7.67 -8.22 -15.58
N ALA A 36 8.29 -8.26 -14.40
CA ALA A 36 8.77 -7.09 -13.68
C ALA A 36 9.94 -7.46 -12.78
N GLU A 37 10.86 -6.52 -12.62
CA GLU A 37 11.96 -6.60 -11.66
C GLU A 37 11.39 -6.36 -10.25
N ILE A 38 11.73 -7.23 -9.31
CA ILE A 38 11.32 -7.11 -7.91
C ILE A 38 12.52 -6.76 -7.05
N TYR A 39 12.42 -5.63 -6.36
CA TYR A 39 13.41 -5.17 -5.40
C TYR A 39 12.83 -5.22 -3.98
N PRO A 40 13.33 -6.12 -3.12
CA PRO A 40 12.99 -6.12 -1.70
C PRO A 40 13.50 -4.85 -1.00
N ALA A 41 12.65 -4.22 -0.20
CA ALA A 41 12.98 -3.00 0.52
C ALA A 41 12.44 -3.06 1.96
N GLY A 42 13.14 -3.83 2.81
CA GLY A 42 12.71 -4.08 4.20
C GLY A 42 11.42 -4.91 4.20
N ASP A 43 10.37 -4.40 4.84
CA ASP A 43 9.06 -5.05 4.89
C ASP A 43 8.17 -4.71 3.67
N GLY A 44 8.70 -4.02 2.66
CA GLY A 44 7.97 -3.70 1.44
C GLY A 44 8.71 -4.10 0.17
N TRP A 45 8.09 -3.80 -0.97
CA TRP A 45 8.51 -4.20 -2.29
C TRP A 45 8.46 -3.01 -3.25
N ILE A 46 9.48 -2.90 -4.09
CA ILE A 46 9.51 -1.99 -5.23
C ILE A 46 9.48 -2.86 -6.48
N ILE A 47 8.42 -2.72 -7.28
CA ILE A 47 8.18 -3.53 -8.48
C ILE A 47 8.39 -2.64 -9.70
N ARG A 48 9.36 -2.94 -10.54
CA ARG A 48 9.67 -2.15 -11.73
C ARG A 48 9.36 -2.92 -13.00
N ARG A 49 8.43 -2.39 -13.78
CA ARG A 49 8.26 -2.76 -15.18
C ARG A 49 9.15 -1.84 -16.01
N ALA A 50 10.35 -2.33 -16.30
CA ALA A 50 11.34 -1.60 -17.07
C ALA A 50 10.87 -1.38 -18.52
N ALA A 51 11.31 -0.27 -19.11
CA ALA A 51 11.14 0.02 -20.53
C ALA A 51 12.50 0.45 -21.10
N GLN A 52 12.80 0.06 -22.33
CA GLN A 52 14.00 0.53 -23.03
C GLN A 52 13.77 1.98 -23.48
N ASN A 53 14.66 2.90 -23.08
CA ASN A 53 14.57 4.34 -23.39
C ASN A 53 13.16 4.91 -23.08
N PRO A 54 12.73 4.91 -21.81
CA PRO A 54 11.36 5.26 -21.45
C PRO A 54 10.99 6.71 -21.79
N LEU A 55 9.78 6.90 -22.32
CA LEU A 55 9.21 8.23 -22.56
C LEU A 55 8.94 8.99 -21.25
N ALA A 56 8.67 8.23 -20.18
CA ALA A 56 8.46 8.71 -18.84
C ALA A 56 8.73 7.60 -17.83
N SER A 57 9.14 8.00 -16.64
CA SER A 57 9.21 7.16 -15.45
C SER A 57 8.08 7.54 -14.52
N VAL A 58 7.26 6.55 -14.15
CA VAL A 58 6.09 6.75 -13.30
C VAL A 58 6.26 5.93 -12.04
N VAL A 59 6.37 6.62 -10.90
CA VAL A 59 6.38 5.99 -9.57
C VAL A 59 4.98 6.08 -8.97
N VAL A 60 4.39 4.96 -8.55
CA VAL A 60 3.01 4.92 -8.07
C VAL A 60 2.88 4.29 -6.68
N MET A 61 1.93 4.83 -5.90
CA MET A 61 1.63 4.36 -4.55
C MET A 61 0.13 4.21 -4.34
N HIS A 62 -0.29 2.99 -4.00
CA HIS A 62 -1.70 2.59 -3.90
C HIS A 62 -2.37 3.01 -2.59
N GLY A 63 -3.70 2.85 -2.53
CA GLY A 63 -4.50 3.14 -1.35
C GLY A 63 -4.49 2.04 -0.29
N PHE A 64 -5.18 2.30 0.82
CA PHE A 64 -5.40 1.31 1.86
C PHE A 64 -6.22 0.12 1.33
N LEU A 65 -5.78 -1.12 1.63
CA LEU A 65 -6.38 -2.39 1.14
C LEU A 65 -6.30 -2.62 -0.37
N GLU A 66 -5.61 -1.77 -1.10
CA GLU A 66 -5.26 -2.03 -2.50
C GLU A 66 -3.89 -2.71 -2.57
N ASN A 67 -3.46 -3.00 -3.79
CA ASN A 67 -2.12 -3.49 -4.06
C ASN A 67 -1.51 -2.71 -5.25
N PRO A 68 -0.17 -2.80 -5.44
CA PRO A 68 0.55 -2.15 -6.55
C PRO A 68 -0.10 -2.24 -7.94
N LEU A 69 -0.82 -3.33 -8.25
CA LEU A 69 -1.41 -3.58 -9.57
C LEU A 69 -2.60 -2.68 -9.90
N TYR A 70 -3.12 -1.92 -8.92
CA TYR A 70 -4.14 -0.88 -9.13
C TYR A 70 -3.79 0.04 -10.31
N PHE A 71 -2.50 0.35 -10.48
CA PHE A 71 -2.05 1.31 -11.48
C PHE A 71 -1.84 0.76 -12.89
N ASN A 72 -1.89 -0.56 -13.07
CA ASN A 72 -1.65 -1.18 -14.38
C ASN A 72 -2.58 -0.63 -15.46
N ARG A 73 -3.84 -0.39 -15.12
CA ARG A 73 -4.85 0.10 -16.06
C ARG A 73 -4.59 1.53 -16.55
N TYR A 74 -3.91 2.35 -15.74
CA TYR A 74 -3.65 3.75 -16.07
C TYR A 74 -2.35 3.91 -16.88
N TYR A 75 -1.42 2.97 -16.71
CA TYR A 75 -0.11 2.99 -17.35
C TYR A 75 0.12 1.69 -18.12
N GLN A 76 -0.66 1.48 -19.18
CA GLN A 76 -0.55 0.29 -20.04
C GLN A 76 0.48 0.44 -21.16
N ASP A 77 0.89 1.67 -21.49
CA ASP A 77 1.87 1.92 -22.55
C ASP A 77 3.22 1.27 -22.18
N PRO A 78 3.73 0.34 -22.99
CA PRO A 78 4.98 -0.38 -22.70
C PRO A 78 6.21 0.52 -22.76
N ARG A 79 6.10 1.74 -23.30
CA ARG A 79 7.18 2.75 -23.34
C ARG A 79 7.29 3.55 -22.05
N ILE A 80 6.36 3.35 -21.10
CA ILE A 80 6.41 3.93 -19.77
C ILE A 80 7.10 2.95 -18.84
N GLU A 81 8.18 3.41 -18.21
CA GLU A 81 8.74 2.73 -17.05
C GLU A 81 7.79 2.92 -15.87
N LEU A 82 7.22 1.82 -15.37
CA LEU A 82 6.29 1.85 -14.25
C LEU A 82 6.94 1.24 -13.02
N ILE A 83 7.11 2.04 -11.97
CA ILE A 83 7.67 1.62 -10.69
C ILE A 83 6.55 1.68 -9.66
N MET A 84 6.11 0.51 -9.19
CA MET A 84 5.00 0.38 -8.26
C MET A 84 5.53 0.07 -6.87
N ILE A 85 5.11 0.88 -5.90
CA ILE A 85 5.53 0.76 -4.51
C ILE A 85 4.46 0.01 -3.73
N SER A 86 4.86 -1.01 -2.98
CA SER A 86 3.96 -1.66 -2.02
C SER A 86 3.94 -0.89 -0.70
N SER A 87 2.82 -0.97 0.00
CA SER A 87 2.82 -0.64 1.43
C SER A 87 3.67 -1.64 2.21
N THR A 88 4.43 -1.17 3.20
CA THR A 88 5.21 -2.04 4.08
C THR A 88 4.29 -2.96 4.88
N GLY A 89 4.69 -4.23 5.02
CA GLY A 89 3.89 -5.29 5.62
C GLY A 89 2.82 -5.90 4.70
N TYR A 90 2.70 -5.44 3.45
CA TYR A 90 1.80 -6.04 2.46
C TYR A 90 2.49 -7.21 1.74
N GLN A 91 1.68 -8.17 1.30
CA GLN A 91 2.16 -9.29 0.50
C GLN A 91 2.47 -8.84 -0.93
N LEU A 92 3.49 -9.44 -1.55
CA LEU A 92 3.81 -9.24 -2.96
C LEU A 92 2.68 -9.78 -3.85
N PRO A 93 2.02 -8.96 -4.70
CA PRO A 93 0.88 -9.39 -5.49
C PRO A 93 1.26 -10.03 -6.84
N ILE A 94 2.55 -10.12 -7.16
CA ILE A 94 3.02 -10.67 -8.44
C ILE A 94 3.94 -11.87 -8.28
N ALA A 95 3.92 -12.75 -9.27
CA ALA A 95 4.90 -13.79 -9.47
C ALA A 95 5.83 -13.36 -10.62
N SER A 96 7.10 -13.14 -10.29
CA SER A 96 8.19 -12.90 -11.23
C SER A 96 9.43 -13.64 -10.73
N ASP A 97 10.31 -14.01 -11.66
CA ASP A 97 11.61 -14.62 -11.44
C ASP A 97 12.76 -13.59 -11.45
N GLN A 98 12.47 -12.32 -11.75
CA GLN A 98 13.47 -11.27 -11.87
C GLN A 98 13.69 -10.56 -10.52
N TYR A 99 14.78 -10.92 -9.84
CA TYR A 99 15.25 -10.26 -8.62
C TYR A 99 16.67 -9.70 -8.83
N PRO A 100 16.81 -8.50 -9.43
CA PRO A 100 18.12 -7.89 -9.61
C PRO A 100 18.79 -7.56 -8.27
N PRO A 101 20.11 -7.37 -8.24
CA PRO A 101 20.80 -6.85 -7.08
C PRO A 101 20.20 -5.52 -6.63
N VAL A 102 19.98 -5.40 -5.32
CA VAL A 102 19.42 -4.21 -4.71
C VAL A 102 20.46 -3.08 -4.74
N PRO A 103 20.16 -1.90 -5.31
CA PRO A 103 21.15 -0.83 -5.48
C PRO A 103 21.34 0.06 -4.23
N TRP A 104 20.60 -0.19 -3.14
CA TRP A 104 20.69 0.58 -1.89
C TRP A 104 21.26 -0.23 -0.74
N VAL A 105 21.90 0.47 0.21
CA VAL A 105 22.59 -0.14 1.36
C VAL A 105 21.65 -0.38 2.55
N CYS A 106 20.64 0.46 2.74
CA CYS A 106 19.71 0.37 3.87
C CYS A 106 18.27 0.52 3.38
N ALA A 107 17.40 -0.38 3.83
CA ALA A 107 15.96 -0.25 3.64
C ALA A 107 15.36 0.78 4.62
N SER A 108 14.04 0.94 4.61
CA SER A 108 13.37 1.89 5.49
C SER A 108 13.75 1.69 6.97
N GLN A 109 14.09 2.79 7.65
CA GLN A 109 14.37 2.82 9.10
C GLN A 109 13.11 3.12 9.94
N GLN A 110 11.97 3.29 9.27
CA GLN A 110 10.72 3.67 9.91
C GLN A 110 9.89 2.44 10.28
N PRO A 111 8.99 2.55 11.27
CA PRO A 111 8.12 1.44 11.62
C PRO A 111 7.21 1.03 10.45
N THR A 112 7.08 -0.29 10.25
CA THR A 112 6.21 -0.92 9.25
C THR A 112 4.76 -0.44 9.34
N GLY A 113 4.12 -0.26 8.18
CA GLY A 113 2.74 0.20 8.05
C GLY A 113 2.55 1.72 8.20
N THR A 114 3.62 2.48 8.44
CA THR A 114 3.54 3.94 8.54
C THR A 114 3.66 4.63 7.18
N ILE A 115 3.09 5.84 7.08
CA ILE A 115 3.26 6.69 5.88
C ILE A 115 4.74 6.99 5.64
N ALA A 116 5.50 7.24 6.71
CA ALA A 116 6.92 7.55 6.64
C ALA A 116 7.77 6.38 6.12
N ALA A 117 7.42 5.13 6.47
CA ALA A 117 8.12 3.96 5.96
C ALA A 117 7.94 3.79 4.45
N ASP A 118 6.69 3.86 3.98
CA ASP A 118 6.40 3.72 2.55
C ASP A 118 6.96 4.88 1.73
N ALA A 119 7.06 6.07 2.31
CA ALA A 119 7.66 7.24 1.68
C ALA A 119 9.15 7.03 1.40
N GLN A 120 9.86 6.30 2.27
CA GLN A 120 11.26 5.94 2.03
C GLN A 120 11.41 4.98 0.85
N LEU A 121 10.44 4.11 0.59
CA LEU A 121 10.46 3.25 -0.61
C LEU A 121 10.28 4.07 -1.89
N ILE A 122 9.41 5.09 -1.89
CA ILE A 122 9.32 6.04 -3.01
C ILE A 122 10.68 6.72 -3.22
N ASN A 123 11.31 7.21 -2.16
CA ASN A 123 12.61 7.89 -2.28
C ASN A 123 13.71 6.96 -2.81
N LEU A 124 13.76 5.70 -2.39
CA LEU A 124 14.68 4.70 -2.93
C LEU A 124 14.46 4.46 -4.43
N ALA A 125 13.20 4.37 -4.87
CA ALA A 125 12.88 4.22 -6.28
C ALA A 125 13.28 5.45 -7.11
N LEU A 126 13.00 6.65 -6.61
CA LEU A 126 13.36 7.91 -7.27
C LEU A 126 14.86 8.10 -7.37
N GLU A 127 15.61 7.75 -6.33
CA GLU A 127 17.06 7.93 -6.27
C GLU A 127 17.82 6.92 -7.13
N HIS A 128 17.32 5.69 -7.26
CA HIS A 128 18.10 4.59 -7.83
C HIS A 128 17.53 3.92 -9.08
N LEU A 129 16.23 4.03 -9.33
CA LEU A 129 15.56 3.21 -10.36
C LEU A 129 14.96 4.02 -11.52
N VAL A 130 14.59 5.27 -11.29
CA VAL A 130 14.07 6.16 -12.33
C VAL A 130 15.12 6.36 -13.42
N SER A 131 14.75 6.08 -14.66
CA SER A 131 15.66 6.17 -15.81
C SER A 131 15.31 7.28 -16.81
N SER A 132 14.19 7.99 -16.63
CA SER A 132 13.76 9.11 -17.48
C SER A 132 13.75 10.43 -16.73
N ASN A 133 14.05 11.52 -17.45
CA ASN A 133 13.92 12.90 -16.93
C ASN A 133 12.45 13.36 -16.87
N ASN A 134 11.55 12.69 -17.60
CA ASN A 134 10.12 12.95 -17.52
C ASN A 134 9.53 12.09 -16.39
N LEU A 135 9.55 12.63 -15.19
CA LEU A 135 9.18 11.94 -13.97
C LEU A 135 7.78 12.31 -13.51
N ARG A 136 6.99 11.29 -13.17
CA ARG A 136 5.69 11.45 -12.51
C ARG A 136 5.63 10.60 -11.25
N VAL A 137 5.07 11.16 -10.19
CA VAL A 137 4.74 10.44 -8.96
C VAL A 137 3.24 10.50 -8.73
N HIS A 138 2.58 9.34 -8.64
CA HIS A 138 1.12 9.25 -8.54
C HIS A 138 0.70 8.48 -7.28
N GLY A 139 0.08 9.18 -6.34
CA GLY A 139 -0.46 8.61 -5.11
C GLY A 139 -1.99 8.56 -5.11
N HIS A 140 -2.56 7.38 -4.83
CA HIS A 140 -4.01 7.18 -4.66
C HIS A 140 -4.38 7.07 -3.18
N SER A 141 -5.41 7.79 -2.71
CA SER A 141 -5.92 7.68 -1.32
C SER A 141 -4.80 7.84 -0.29
N ARG A 142 -4.53 6.83 0.56
CA ARG A 142 -3.38 6.80 1.48
C ARG A 142 -2.06 7.05 0.74
N GLY A 143 -1.90 6.52 -0.47
CA GLY A 143 -0.71 6.72 -1.28
C GLY A 143 -0.43 8.19 -1.61
N GLY A 144 -1.46 9.05 -1.68
CA GLY A 144 -1.26 10.49 -1.80
C GLY A 144 -0.56 11.11 -0.59
N ALA A 145 -0.90 10.65 0.63
CA ALA A 145 -0.21 11.07 1.85
C ALA A 145 1.26 10.62 1.84
N VAL A 146 1.51 9.40 1.36
CA VAL A 146 2.86 8.83 1.24
C VAL A 146 3.70 9.61 0.22
N THR A 147 3.14 9.97 -0.92
CA THR A 147 3.80 10.83 -1.92
C THR A 147 4.19 12.18 -1.33
N LEU A 148 3.29 12.84 -0.59
CA LEU A 148 3.59 14.10 0.06
C LEU A 148 4.66 13.97 1.15
N GLU A 149 4.62 12.89 1.93
CA GLU A 149 5.64 12.60 2.94
C GLU A 149 7.00 12.29 2.31
N ALA A 150 7.04 11.59 1.18
CA ALA A 150 8.28 11.35 0.43
C ALA A 150 8.91 12.66 -0.04
N ALA A 151 8.11 13.55 -0.63
CA ALA A 151 8.55 14.88 -1.04
C ALA A 151 8.99 15.75 0.14
N ARG A 152 8.35 15.62 1.31
CA ARG A 152 8.78 16.31 2.54
C ARG A 152 10.13 15.80 3.05
N GLN A 153 10.40 14.50 2.93
CA GLN A 153 11.65 13.89 3.38
C GLN A 153 12.83 14.19 2.43
N ARG A 154 12.60 14.17 1.12
CA ARG A 154 13.61 14.38 0.06
C ARG A 154 13.09 15.30 -1.04
N PRO A 155 12.91 16.61 -0.75
CA PRO A 155 12.36 17.54 -1.73
C PRO A 155 13.21 17.66 -3.00
N ASP A 156 14.52 17.41 -2.89
CA ASP A 156 15.48 17.38 -3.99
C ASP A 156 15.08 16.40 -5.10
N LEU A 157 14.51 15.24 -4.74
CA LEU A 157 14.07 14.20 -5.68
C LEU A 157 12.76 14.55 -6.41
N PHE A 158 12.06 15.60 -5.98
CA PHE A 158 10.74 15.97 -6.51
C PHE A 158 10.74 17.27 -7.31
N ASN A 159 11.87 17.97 -7.43
CA ASN A 159 11.97 19.29 -8.06
C ASN A 159 11.42 19.33 -9.51
N SER A 160 11.61 18.26 -10.28
CA SER A 160 11.14 18.12 -11.66
C SER A 160 10.01 17.10 -11.82
N ALA A 161 9.48 16.58 -10.71
CA ALA A 161 8.45 15.55 -10.73
C ALA A 161 7.06 16.16 -10.91
N GLU A 162 6.28 15.65 -11.85
CA GLU A 162 4.84 15.88 -11.87
C GLU A 162 4.18 15.03 -10.77
N VAL A 163 3.50 15.68 -9.83
CA VAL A 163 2.82 14.97 -8.73
C VAL A 163 1.32 14.91 -8.98
N ILE A 164 0.79 13.69 -9.07
CA ILE A 164 -0.65 13.43 -9.17
C ILE A 164 -1.15 12.87 -7.84
N LEU A 165 -2.17 13.52 -7.28
CA LEU A 165 -2.83 13.10 -6.05
C LEU A 165 -4.28 12.71 -6.37
N GLU A 166 -4.55 11.40 -6.48
CA GLU A 166 -5.88 10.87 -6.77
C GLU A 166 -6.62 10.57 -5.46
N ALA A 167 -7.73 11.28 -5.21
CA ALA A 167 -8.54 11.16 -3.99
C ALA A 167 -7.69 11.10 -2.69
N PRO A 168 -6.69 11.98 -2.52
CA PRO A 168 -5.63 11.78 -1.53
C PRO A 168 -6.13 11.92 -0.11
N VAL A 169 -5.56 11.13 0.80
CA VAL A 169 -5.54 11.46 2.22
C VAL A 169 -4.53 12.60 2.40
N LEU A 170 -4.99 13.77 2.81
CA LEU A 170 -4.11 14.91 3.04
C LEU A 170 -3.53 14.87 4.47
N PRO A 171 -2.28 15.30 4.68
CA PRO A 171 -1.74 15.55 6.02
C PRO A 171 -2.69 16.45 6.81
N GLN A 172 -3.01 16.04 8.04
CA GLN A 172 -3.99 16.74 8.92
C GLN A 172 -5.43 16.78 8.37
N GLY A 173 -5.70 16.11 7.24
CA GLY A 173 -7.03 15.96 6.67
C GLY A 173 -7.98 15.27 7.66
N ARG A 174 -9.17 15.83 7.84
CA ARG A 174 -10.20 15.24 8.69
C ARG A 174 -11.23 14.55 7.83
N PRO A 175 -11.68 13.33 8.20
CA PRO A 175 -12.79 12.71 7.49
C PRO A 175 -14.03 13.58 7.66
N TRP A 176 -14.83 13.68 6.60
CA TRP A 176 -16.11 14.40 6.60
C TRP A 176 -17.01 13.99 7.78
N ARG A 177 -16.95 12.71 8.17
CA ARG A 177 -17.58 12.19 9.40
C ARG A 177 -16.51 11.57 10.29
N PRO A 178 -16.23 12.13 11.49
CA PRO A 178 -15.31 11.52 12.42
C PRO A 178 -15.83 10.16 12.86
N GLN A 179 -15.02 9.11 12.64
CA GLN A 179 -15.34 7.76 13.08
C GLN A 179 -15.10 7.65 14.60
N PRO A 180 -16.07 7.14 15.39
CA PRO A 180 -15.89 6.91 16.81
C PRO A 180 -14.68 6.00 17.09
N GLY A 181 -13.98 6.23 18.21
CA GLY A 181 -12.80 5.45 18.58
C GLY A 181 -13.07 3.94 18.66
N ILE A 182 -14.27 3.56 19.12
CA ILE A 182 -14.68 2.15 19.15
C ILE A 182 -14.77 1.52 17.77
N VAL A 183 -15.23 2.26 16.74
CA VAL A 183 -15.30 1.75 15.36
C VAL A 183 -13.89 1.47 14.83
N ARG A 184 -12.93 2.36 15.12
CA ARG A 184 -11.51 2.15 14.78
C ARG A 184 -10.93 0.95 15.51
N TRP A 185 -11.24 0.81 16.80
CA TRP A 185 -10.80 -0.33 17.60
C TRP A 185 -11.40 -1.66 17.11
N LEU A 186 -12.60 -1.65 16.54
CA LEU A 186 -13.21 -2.85 15.95
C LEU A 186 -12.70 -3.19 14.54
N LEU A 187 -11.87 -2.35 13.91
CA LEU A 187 -11.41 -2.56 12.53
C LEU A 187 -10.81 -3.96 12.29
N PRO A 188 -9.92 -4.52 13.14
CA PRO A 188 -9.37 -5.85 12.89
C PRO A 188 -10.44 -6.96 12.84
N LEU A 189 -11.51 -6.83 13.63
CA LEU A 189 -12.66 -7.74 13.58
C LEU A 189 -13.46 -7.56 12.29
N VAL A 190 -13.68 -6.31 11.89
CA VAL A 190 -14.33 -5.99 10.60
C VAL A 190 -13.54 -6.58 9.43
N HIS A 191 -12.21 -6.45 9.44
CA HIS A 191 -11.33 -7.03 8.43
C HIS A 191 -11.40 -8.56 8.40
N LEU A 192 -11.46 -9.23 9.56
CA LEU A 192 -11.66 -10.68 9.61
C LEU A 192 -12.97 -11.09 8.94
N LEU A 193 -14.05 -10.34 9.17
CA LEU A 193 -15.35 -10.59 8.54
C LEU A 193 -15.30 -10.33 7.03
N TRP A 194 -14.62 -9.27 6.61
CA TRP A 194 -14.40 -8.95 5.19
C TRP A 194 -13.61 -10.05 4.47
N GLN A 195 -12.57 -10.60 5.08
CA GLN A 195 -11.83 -11.74 4.50
C GLN A 195 -12.69 -12.98 4.31
N ARG A 196 -13.71 -13.19 5.16
CA ARG A 196 -14.61 -14.35 5.06
C ARG A 196 -15.75 -14.15 4.07
N LYS A 197 -16.21 -12.91 3.89
CA LYS A 197 -17.33 -12.54 3.01
C LYS A 197 -17.04 -11.25 2.25
N PRO A 198 -16.03 -11.26 1.35
CA PRO A 198 -15.59 -10.03 0.69
C PRO A 198 -16.67 -9.44 -0.21
N GLU A 199 -17.46 -10.27 -0.89
CA GLU A 199 -18.55 -9.80 -1.75
C GLU A 199 -19.64 -9.03 -0.99
N ALA A 200 -20.00 -9.49 0.22
CA ALA A 200 -21.01 -8.82 1.05
C ALA A 200 -20.50 -7.48 1.60
N ALA A 201 -19.21 -7.39 1.91
CA ALA A 201 -18.57 -6.16 2.34
C ALA A 201 -18.53 -5.09 1.22
N LEU A 202 -18.29 -5.56 0.00
CA LEU A 202 -18.13 -4.73 -1.18
C LEU A 202 -19.46 -4.37 -1.87
N ALA A 203 -20.55 -5.08 -1.56
CA ALA A 203 -21.90 -4.73 -1.98
C ALA A 203 -22.47 -3.51 -1.22
N SER A 204 -21.74 -2.97 -0.23
CA SER A 204 -22.17 -1.79 0.50
C SER A 204 -22.26 -0.56 -0.42
N PRO A 205 -23.36 0.21 -0.38
CA PRO A 205 -23.52 1.43 -1.17
C PRO A 205 -22.49 2.52 -0.80
N LEU A 206 -21.76 2.35 0.32
CA LEU A 206 -20.68 3.23 0.75
C LEU A 206 -19.49 3.27 -0.24
N TRP A 207 -19.27 2.19 -1.00
CA TRP A 207 -18.09 2.04 -1.85
C TRP A 207 -18.33 2.38 -3.34
N GLY A 208 -19.56 2.71 -3.69
CA GLY A 208 -19.99 2.90 -5.09
C GLY A 208 -20.04 1.57 -5.87
N PRO A 209 -20.33 1.62 -7.19
CA PRO A 209 -20.47 0.42 -7.99
C PRO A 209 -19.15 -0.35 -8.13
N MET A 210 -19.23 -1.67 -7.92
CA MET A 210 -18.13 -2.61 -8.08
C MET A 210 -17.96 -3.03 -9.55
N GLY A 211 -16.90 -2.53 -10.21
CA GLY A 211 -16.48 -3.01 -11.52
C GLY A 211 -15.70 -4.34 -11.45
N SER A 212 -15.57 -5.03 -12.59
CA SER A 212 -14.82 -6.30 -12.71
C SER A 212 -13.38 -6.19 -12.21
N HIS A 213 -12.69 -5.11 -12.56
CA HIS A 213 -11.29 -4.92 -12.17
C HIS A 213 -11.10 -4.66 -10.67
N LYS A 214 -12.00 -3.91 -10.03
CA LYS A 214 -11.95 -3.73 -8.56
C LYS A 214 -12.16 -5.05 -7.83
N ARG A 215 -12.96 -5.97 -8.38
CA ARG A 215 -13.09 -7.33 -7.84
C ARG A 215 -11.78 -8.09 -7.89
N GLU A 216 -11.07 -8.09 -9.03
CA GLU A 216 -9.79 -8.79 -9.20
C GLU A 216 -8.67 -8.28 -8.27
N LEU A 217 -8.73 -7.03 -7.83
CA LEU A 217 -7.73 -6.46 -6.91
C LEU A 217 -8.02 -6.79 -5.43
N ILE A 218 -9.26 -7.13 -5.09
CA ILE A 218 -9.73 -7.30 -3.70
C ILE A 218 -10.02 -8.78 -3.38
N LEU A 219 -10.44 -9.56 -4.36
CA LEU A 219 -10.76 -11.00 -4.27
C LEU A 219 -9.56 -11.85 -4.71
#